data_AF-A0A915JYE5-F1
#
_entry.id   AF-A0A915JYE5-F1
#
_cell.length_a   1.000
_cell.length_b   1.000
_cell.length_c   1.000
_cell.angle_alpha   90.00
_cell.angle_beta   90.00
_cell.angle_gamma   90.00
#
_symmetry.space_group_name_H-M   'P 1'
#
loop_
_entity.id
_entity.type
_entity.pdbx_description
1 polymer ?
#
loop_
_entity_poly.entity_id
_entity_poly.type
_entity_poly.pdbx_seq_one_letter_code
_entity_poly.pdbx_strand_id
1 'polypeptide(L)'
;LRSNGLIYLCWSDNYCKSLESLAEESKSNPEDSAILEYYKHQLDLFSQMCLDRQFLAINPPLVENLLNLSQELTVNVILKCMSDTMLPYDLRASFARLMLHLHVATDLQPVMPVRYARLWKHIPDDVTVETWVGEFEIFHRILCYHFCI
;
A
#
# COMPACT_ATOMS: atom_id res chain seq x y z
N LEU A 1 10.16 15.82 1.80
CA LEU A 1 8.79 15.64 1.23
C LEU A 1 8.03 16.97 1.33
N ARG A 2 7.33 17.36 0.25
CA ARG A 2 6.37 18.49 0.14
C ARG A 2 6.91 19.81 -0.46
N SER A 3 6.97 19.85 -1.79
CA SER A 3 6.67 21.05 -2.60
C SER A 3 6.21 20.57 -3.99
N ASN A 4 5.05 21.03 -4.46
CA ASN A 4 4.45 20.77 -5.80
C ASN A 4 3.89 19.36 -6.10
N GLY A 5 3.60 18.54 -5.09
CA GLY A 5 3.05 17.20 -5.30
C GLY A 5 4.03 16.18 -5.86
N LEU A 6 5.21 16.60 -6.31
CA LEU A 6 6.30 15.72 -6.72
C LEU A 6 6.88 15.01 -5.49
N ILE A 7 7.21 13.74 -5.66
CA ILE A 7 7.82 12.90 -4.62
C ILE A 7 9.33 12.96 -4.81
N TYR A 8 10.04 13.30 -3.74
CA TYR A 8 11.49 13.43 -3.75
C TYR A 8 12.10 12.32 -2.90
N LEU A 9 13.07 11.62 -3.49
CA LEU A 9 13.96 10.72 -2.79
C LEU A 9 15.19 11.51 -2.36
N CYS A 10 15.45 11.55 -1.06
CA CYS A 10 16.64 12.17 -0.49
C CYS A 10 17.51 11.10 0.17
N TRP A 11 18.76 10.98 -0.28
CA TRP A 11 19.77 10.08 0.25
C TRP A 11 20.98 10.91 0.69
N SER A 12 21.34 10.83 1.98
CA SER A 12 22.42 11.62 2.58
C SER A 12 22.13 13.12 2.51
N ASP A 13 22.95 13.95 3.17
CA ASP A 13 22.67 15.39 3.31
C ASP A 13 22.64 16.18 1.99
N ASN A 14 23.12 15.60 0.87
CA ASN A 14 23.35 16.34 -0.38
C ASN A 14 22.66 15.77 -1.64
N TYR A 15 22.04 14.58 -1.60
CA TYR A 15 21.40 14.03 -2.80
C TYR A 15 19.88 13.99 -2.62
N CYS A 16 19.17 14.89 -3.30
CA CYS A 16 17.71 14.91 -3.36
C CYS A 16 17.28 14.99 -4.82
N LYS A 17 16.53 14.00 -5.29
CA LYS A 17 16.02 13.93 -6.68
C LYS A 17 14.55 13.55 -6.68
N SER A 18 13.79 14.07 -7.65
CA SER A 18 12.41 13.62 -7.83
C SER A 18 12.39 12.17 -8.32
N LEU A 19 11.40 11.40 -7.86
CA LEU A 19 11.26 10.00 -8.23
C LEU A 19 11.03 9.84 -9.74
N GLU A 20 10.31 10.78 -10.35
CA GLU A 20 10.08 10.85 -11.80
C GLU A 20 11.39 11.05 -12.58
N SER A 21 12.21 12.04 -12.20
CA SER A 21 13.50 12.28 -12.87
C SER A 21 14.47 11.14 -12.63
N LEU A 22 14.47 10.55 -11.42
CA LEU A 22 15.27 9.36 -11.13
C LEU A 22 14.85 8.17 -12.00
N ALA A 23 13.55 7.94 -12.18
CA ALA A 23 13.04 6.89 -13.05
C ALA A 23 13.43 7.10 -14.51
N GLU A 24 13.36 8.33 -15.02
CA GLU A 24 13.76 8.63 -16.40
C GLU A 24 15.27 8.47 -16.60
N GLU A 25 16.07 9.03 -15.69
CA GLU A 25 17.53 9.03 -15.78
C GLU A 25 18.13 7.63 -15.51
N SER A 26 17.44 6.77 -14.76
CA SER A 26 17.85 5.37 -14.54
C SER A 26 18.00 4.56 -15.84
N LYS A 27 17.33 4.96 -16.91
CA LYS A 27 17.43 4.30 -18.23
C LYS A 27 18.79 4.51 -18.89
N SER A 28 19.50 5.57 -18.53
CA SER A 28 20.76 5.99 -19.15
C SER A 28 21.93 5.98 -18.15
N ASN A 29 21.66 6.33 -16.89
CA ASN A 29 22.64 6.44 -15.83
C ASN A 29 22.63 5.20 -14.92
N PRO A 30 23.73 4.41 -14.86
CA PRO A 30 23.80 3.23 -14.01
C PRO A 30 23.75 3.55 -12.51
N GLU A 31 24.21 4.73 -12.07
CA GLU A 31 24.14 5.13 -10.65
C GLU A 31 22.69 5.34 -10.21
N ASP A 32 21.91 6.05 -11.02
CA ASP A 32 20.49 6.28 -10.76
C ASP A 32 19.70 4.97 -10.83
N SER A 33 20.08 4.05 -11.72
CA SER A 33 19.52 2.70 -11.76
C SER A 33 19.79 1.92 -10.47
N ALA A 34 21.02 1.98 -9.95
CA ALA A 34 21.36 1.31 -8.69
C ALA A 34 20.61 1.91 -7.50
N ILE A 35 20.46 3.24 -7.45
CA ILE A 35 19.67 3.93 -6.40
C ILE A 35 18.20 3.52 -6.47
N LEU A 36 17.62 3.48 -7.67
CA LEU A 36 16.23 3.08 -7.87
C LEU A 36 16.00 1.61 -7.48
N GLU A 37 16.92 0.73 -7.84
CA GLU A 37 16.87 -0.68 -7.48
C GLU A 37 17.02 -0.89 -5.97
N TYR A 38 17.93 -0.16 -5.32
CA TYR A 38 18.06 -0.16 -3.87
C TYR A 38 16.75 0.28 -3.21
N TYR A 39 16.13 1.36 -3.69
CA TYR A 39 14.88 1.85 -3.16
C TYR A 39 13.73 0.83 -3.34
N LYS A 40 13.66 0.16 -4.49
CA LYS A 40 12.72 -0.95 -4.72
C LYS A 40 12.90 -2.06 -3.67
N HIS A 41 14.13 -2.51 -3.44
CA HIS A 41 14.42 -3.53 -2.43
C HIS A 41 14.07 -3.07 -1.01
N GLN A 42 14.27 -1.80 -0.70
CA GLN A 42 13.86 -1.22 0.58
C GLN A 42 12.34 -1.26 0.77
N LEU A 43 11.55 -0.93 -0.25
CA LEU A 43 10.09 -1.02 -0.21
C LEU A 43 9.62 -2.48 -0.03
N ASP A 44 10.27 -3.42 -0.70
CA ASP A 44 9.96 -4.84 -0.57
C ASP A 44 10.28 -5.37 0.84
N LEU A 45 11.40 -4.94 1.42
CA LEU A 45 11.75 -5.26 2.80
C LEU A 45 10.71 -4.70 3.77
N PHE A 46 10.31 -3.43 3.63
CA PHE A 46 9.26 -2.83 4.46
C PHE A 46 7.93 -3.57 4.33
N SER A 47 7.57 -3.97 3.12
CA SER A 47 6.38 -4.78 2.88
C SER A 47 6.44 -6.11 3.64
N GLN A 48 7.60 -6.77 3.64
CA GLN A 48 7.82 -8.03 4.38
C GLN A 48 7.83 -7.83 5.89
N MET A 49 8.38 -6.73 6.39
CA MET A 49 8.34 -6.40 7.82
C MET A 49 6.92 -6.12 8.32
N CYS A 50 6.03 -5.65 7.44
CA CYS A 50 4.63 -5.41 7.77
C CYS A 50 3.75 -6.67 7.63
N LEU A 51 4.31 -7.82 7.23
CA LEU A 51 3.58 -9.09 7.18
C LEU A 51 3.11 -9.52 8.58
N ASP A 52 1.99 -10.23 8.62
CA ASP A 52 1.40 -10.81 9.83
C ASP A 52 1.11 -9.81 10.98
N ARG A 53 0.82 -8.55 10.64
CA ARG A 53 0.38 -7.52 11.60
C ARG A 53 1.42 -7.26 12.70
N GLN A 54 2.70 -7.18 12.34
CA GLN A 54 3.74 -6.76 13.29
C GLN A 54 3.58 -5.28 13.63
N PHE A 55 2.68 -4.96 14.57
CA PHE A 55 2.32 -3.60 14.96
C PHE A 55 3.52 -2.75 15.41
N LEU A 56 4.60 -3.38 15.90
CA LEU A 56 5.84 -2.70 16.26
C LEU A 56 6.60 -2.11 15.06
N ALA A 57 6.47 -2.72 13.87
CA ALA A 57 7.02 -2.18 12.63
C ALA A 57 6.10 -1.14 11.99
N ILE A 58 4.78 -1.29 12.16
CA ILE A 58 3.76 -0.44 11.53
C ILE A 58 3.54 0.87 12.31
N ASN A 59 3.43 0.76 13.65
CA ASN A 59 3.19 1.83 14.60
C ASN A 59 4.05 1.59 15.86
N PRO A 60 5.38 1.78 15.79
CA PRO A 60 6.24 1.68 16.96
C PRO A 60 5.76 2.61 18.08
N PRO A 61 5.84 2.20 19.36
CA PRO A 61 5.54 3.09 20.47
C PRO A 61 6.44 4.32 20.40
N LEU A 62 5.86 5.52 20.59
CA LEU A 62 6.48 6.86 20.52
C LEU A 62 7.69 7.09 21.45
N VAL A 63 8.16 6.06 22.15
CA VAL A 63 9.23 6.11 23.15
C VAL A 63 10.61 5.95 22.51
N GLU A 64 10.68 5.39 21.30
CA GLU A 64 11.93 5.30 20.54
C GLU A 64 11.77 6.01 19.20
N ASN A 65 12.83 6.67 18.72
CA ASN A 65 12.88 7.40 17.43
C ASN A 65 12.78 6.46 16.21
N LEU A 66 11.94 5.43 16.26
CA LEU A 66 11.66 4.53 15.16
C LEU A 66 10.76 5.21 14.12
N LEU A 67 11.07 4.93 12.86
CA LEU A 67 10.35 5.42 11.69
C LEU A 67 8.90 4.91 11.70
N ASN A 68 7.94 5.81 11.88
CA ASN A 68 6.52 5.49 11.68
C ASN A 68 6.22 5.39 10.18
N LEU A 69 6.38 4.19 9.63
CA LEU A 69 6.15 3.88 8.21
C LEU A 69 4.76 4.34 7.72
N SER A 70 3.72 4.19 8.54
CA SER A 70 2.36 4.63 8.19
C SER A 70 2.22 6.16 8.05
N GLN A 71 2.99 6.93 8.81
CA GLN A 71 2.95 8.40 8.77
C GLN A 71 3.77 8.96 7.60
N GLU A 72 4.96 8.42 7.37
CA GLU A 72 5.82 8.84 6.25
C GLU A 72 5.28 8.40 4.89
N LEU A 73 4.74 7.18 4.80
CA LEU A 73 4.16 6.60 3.59
C LEU A 73 2.63 6.54 3.72
N THR A 74 2.01 7.72 3.71
CA THR A 74 0.55 7.85 3.72
C THR A 74 -0.07 7.22 2.46
N VAL A 75 -1.29 6.69 2.58
CA VAL A 75 -2.10 6.14 1.46
C VAL A 75 -2.06 7.05 0.22
N ASN A 76 -2.29 8.35 0.37
CA ASN A 76 -2.28 9.30 -0.75
C ASN A 76 -0.96 9.35 -1.53
N VAL A 77 0.18 9.20 -0.84
CA VAL A 77 1.51 9.21 -1.46
C VAL A 77 1.72 7.92 -2.25
N ILE A 78 1.36 6.78 -1.66
CA ILE A 78 1.48 5.46 -2.30
C ILE A 78 0.60 5.40 -3.55
N LEU A 79 -0.65 5.86 -3.46
CA LEU A 79 -1.59 5.91 -4.58
C LEU A 79 -1.10 6.82 -5.71
N LYS A 80 -0.46 7.94 -5.35
CA LYS A 80 0.17 8.79 -6.34
C LYS A 80 1.30 8.05 -7.07
N CYS A 81 2.18 7.35 -6.35
CA CYS A 81 3.23 6.54 -6.99
C CYS A 81 2.64 5.45 -7.90
N MET A 82 1.56 4.79 -7.46
CA MET A 82 0.94 3.71 -8.24
C MET A 82 0.29 4.21 -9.53
N SER A 83 -0.31 5.41 -9.51
CA SER A 83 -0.97 6.01 -10.67
C SER A 83 -0.02 6.72 -11.63
N ASP A 84 1.23 6.97 -11.22
CA ASP A 84 2.23 7.64 -12.04
C ASP A 84 2.78 6.71 -13.13
N THR A 85 2.46 7.01 -14.39
CA THR A 85 2.89 6.24 -15.56
C THR A 85 4.36 6.43 -15.90
N MET A 86 5.03 7.45 -15.36
CA MET A 86 6.47 7.68 -15.58
C MET A 86 7.33 6.69 -14.79
N LEU A 87 6.77 6.08 -13.75
CA LEU A 87 7.47 5.10 -12.92
C LEU A 87 7.44 3.69 -13.54
N PRO A 88 8.51 2.90 -13.38
CA PRO A 88 8.55 1.51 -13.81
C PRO A 88 7.42 0.68 -13.19
N TYR A 89 6.89 -0.28 -13.95
CA TYR A 89 5.82 -1.16 -13.49
C TYR A 89 6.20 -1.93 -12.23
N ASP A 90 7.45 -2.40 -12.14
CA ASP A 90 7.93 -3.16 -10.98
C ASP A 90 7.94 -2.31 -9.70
N LEU A 91 8.33 -1.04 -9.81
CA LEU A 91 8.31 -0.12 -8.68
C LEU A 91 6.88 0.16 -8.21
N ARG A 92 5.93 0.34 -9.15
CA ARG A 92 4.50 0.47 -8.84
C ARG A 92 3.94 -0.78 -8.17
N ALA A 93 4.38 -1.96 -8.59
CA ALA A 93 3.99 -3.23 -7.95
C ALA A 93 4.51 -3.32 -6.50
N SER A 94 5.74 -2.87 -6.22
CA SER A 94 6.26 -2.78 -4.85
C SER A 94 5.44 -1.81 -3.99
N PHE A 95 5.05 -0.65 -4.53
CA PHE A 95 4.14 0.28 -3.83
C PHE A 95 2.76 -0.32 -3.53
N ALA A 96 2.18 -1.04 -4.50
CA ALA A 96 0.91 -1.74 -4.32
C ALA A 96 0.99 -2.81 -3.20
N ARG A 97 2.09 -3.57 -3.17
CA ARG A 97 2.35 -4.56 -2.12
C ARG A 97 2.49 -3.92 -0.75
N LEU A 98 3.20 -2.79 -0.66
CA LEU A 98 3.35 -2.06 0.58
C LEU A 98 1.99 -1.52 1.07
N MET A 99 1.16 -0.98 0.19
CA MET A 99 -0.20 -0.51 0.54
C MET A 99 -1.03 -1.63 1.17
N LEU A 100 -0.97 -2.83 0.58
CA LEU A 100 -1.71 -3.99 1.08
C LEU A 100 -1.29 -4.35 2.50
N HIS A 101 0.01 -4.45 2.78
CA HIS A 101 0.49 -4.90 4.09
C HIS A 101 0.48 -3.82 5.17
N LEU A 102 0.65 -2.55 4.78
CA LEU A 102 0.73 -1.43 5.71
C LEU A 102 -0.64 -0.87 6.09
N HIS A 103 -1.58 -0.78 5.14
CA HIS A 103 -2.86 -0.07 5.34
C HIS A 103 -4.10 -0.95 5.22
N VAL A 104 -4.06 -2.06 4.48
CA VAL A 104 -5.24 -2.91 4.23
C VAL A 104 -5.27 -4.12 5.17
N ALA A 105 -4.17 -4.87 5.26
CA ALA A 105 -4.08 -6.09 6.07
C ALA A 105 -4.16 -5.82 7.59
N THR A 106 -3.88 -4.60 8.03
CA THR A 106 -3.97 -4.18 9.44
C THR A 106 -5.42 -4.16 9.93
N ASP A 107 -6.35 -3.75 9.08
CA ASP A 107 -7.73 -3.41 9.46
C ASP A 107 -8.72 -4.52 9.11
N LEU A 108 -8.38 -5.42 8.19
CA LEU A 108 -9.27 -6.51 7.80
C LEU A 108 -9.29 -7.60 8.88
N GLN A 109 -10.41 -7.78 9.56
CA GLN A 109 -10.69 -9.02 10.30
C GLN A 109 -10.88 -10.18 9.30
N PRO A 110 -10.36 -11.39 9.57
CA PRO A 110 -10.58 -12.53 8.68
C PRO A 110 -12.08 -12.82 8.57
N VAL A 111 -12.64 -12.68 7.37
CA VAL A 111 -14.04 -13.04 7.11
C VAL A 111 -14.12 -14.53 6.81
N MET A 112 -15.02 -15.23 7.50
CA MET A 112 -15.38 -16.59 7.11
C MET A 112 -16.22 -16.51 5.84
N PRO A 113 -15.76 -17.07 4.70
CA PRO A 113 -16.49 -16.99 3.44
C PRO A 113 -17.84 -17.70 3.51
N VAL A 114 -17.96 -18.67 4.41
CA VAL A 114 -19.19 -19.43 4.67
C VAL A 114 -19.56 -19.31 6.14
N ARG A 115 -20.78 -18.84 6.41
CA ARG A 115 -21.39 -18.87 7.74
C ARG A 115 -21.99 -20.25 8.00
N TYR A 116 -21.34 -21.05 8.85
CA TYR A 116 -21.81 -22.39 9.24
C TYR A 116 -23.01 -22.38 10.18
N ALA A 117 -23.29 -21.25 10.84
CA ALA A 117 -24.45 -21.09 11.71
C ALA A 117 -25.24 -19.85 11.30
N ARG A 118 -26.57 -20.00 11.20
CA ARG A 118 -27.52 -18.91 10.98
C ARG A 118 -28.69 -19.05 11.95
N LEU A 119 -29.23 -17.92 12.38
CA LEU A 119 -30.47 -17.87 13.15
C LEU A 119 -31.64 -18.15 12.19
N TRP A 120 -32.55 -19.05 12.57
CA TRP A 120 -33.71 -19.44 11.75
C TRP A 120 -34.57 -18.24 11.31
N LYS A 121 -34.73 -17.24 12.20
CA LYS A 121 -35.45 -15.99 11.92
C LYS A 121 -34.82 -15.14 10.80
N HIS A 122 -33.55 -15.36 10.48
CA HIS A 122 -32.79 -14.56 9.51
C HIS A 122 -32.62 -15.25 8.15
N ILE A 123 -33.31 -16.37 7.91
CA ILE A 123 -33.34 -17.00 6.59
C ILE A 123 -34.48 -16.33 5.80
N PRO A 124 -34.20 -15.54 4.75
CA PRO A 124 -35.24 -14.95 3.93
C PRO A 124 -35.91 -16.02 3.07
N ASP A 125 -37.19 -15.82 2.74
CA ASP A 125 -37.97 -16.74 1.91
C ASP A 125 -37.58 -16.66 0.43
N ASP A 126 -37.12 -15.49 -0.02
CA ASP A 126 -36.62 -15.23 -1.38
C ASP A 126 -35.27 -14.52 -1.34
N VAL A 127 -34.45 -14.82 -2.35
CA VAL A 127 -33.03 -14.54 -2.33
C VAL A 127 -32.56 -14.07 -3.72
N THR A 128 -31.95 -12.90 -3.80
CA THR A 128 -31.42 -12.29 -5.03
C THR A 128 -29.95 -11.87 -4.90
N VAL A 129 -29.22 -11.70 -6.00
CA VAL A 129 -27.80 -11.30 -5.95
C VAL A 129 -27.60 -9.97 -5.23
N GLU A 130 -28.50 -9.01 -5.42
CA GLU A 130 -28.46 -7.69 -4.77
C GLU A 130 -28.63 -7.79 -3.24
N THR A 131 -29.48 -8.71 -2.77
CA THR A 131 -29.72 -8.92 -1.33
C THR A 131 -28.58 -9.69 -0.65
N TRP A 132 -27.83 -10.52 -1.37
CA TRP A 132 -26.62 -11.18 -0.86
C TRP A 132 -25.41 -10.25 -0.76
N VAL A 133 -25.21 -9.37 -1.74
CA VAL A 133 -24.02 -8.50 -1.80
C VAL A 133 -24.04 -7.45 -0.68
N GLY A 134 -25.22 -6.99 -0.26
CA GLY A 134 -25.40 -6.07 0.86
C GLY A 134 -24.87 -6.58 2.21
N GLU A 135 -24.77 -7.91 2.41
CA GLU A 135 -24.22 -8.49 3.65
C GLU A 135 -22.67 -8.49 3.69
N PHE A 136 -21.99 -8.27 2.56
CA PHE A 136 -20.52 -8.34 2.42
C PHE A 136 -19.86 -6.98 2.08
N GLU A 137 -20.60 -5.87 2.12
CA GLU A 137 -20.16 -4.54 1.66
C GLU A 137 -18.88 -3.97 2.31
N ILE A 138 -18.42 -4.55 3.42
CA ILE A 138 -17.23 -4.06 4.13
C ILE A 138 -15.95 -4.34 3.32
N PHE A 139 -15.90 -5.43 2.54
CA PHE A 139 -14.70 -5.80 1.77
C PHE A 139 -14.68 -5.22 0.36
N HIS A 140 -15.86 -5.05 -0.26
CA HIS A 140 -15.96 -4.56 -1.64
C HIS A 140 -15.62 -3.07 -1.77
N ARG A 141 -15.90 -2.23 -0.76
CA ARG A 141 -15.62 -0.79 -0.86
C ARG A 141 -14.14 -0.43 -0.81
N ILE A 142 -13.27 -1.21 -0.17
CA ILE A 142 -11.83 -0.86 -0.07
C ILE A 142 -11.07 -1.35 -1.30
N LEU A 143 -11.38 -2.55 -1.81
CA LEU A 143 -10.69 -3.12 -2.97
C LEU A 143 -11.25 -2.56 -4.30
N CYS A 144 -12.56 -2.38 -4.45
CA CYS A 144 -13.13 -2.00 -5.75
C CYS A 144 -13.07 -0.50 -6.06
N TYR A 145 -13.02 0.39 -5.05
CA TYR A 145 -12.97 1.84 -5.33
C TYR A 145 -11.61 2.35 -5.78
N HIS A 146 -10.53 1.57 -5.62
CA HIS A 146 -9.18 2.08 -5.86
C HIS A 146 -8.24 1.16 -6.65
N PHE A 147 -8.58 -0.13 -6.81
CA PHE A 147 -7.76 -1.09 -7.56
C PHE A 147 -8.30 -1.45 -8.95
N CYS A 148 -9.43 -0.90 -9.39
CA CYS A 148 -9.84 -0.96 -10.79
C CYS A 148 -9.07 0.09 -11.61
N ILE A 149 -7.81 -0.21 -11.92
CA ILE A 149 -7.09 0.27 -13.11
C ILE A 149 -7.12 -0.87 -14.13
#